data_AF-A0A060SF13-F1
#
_entry.id   AF-A0A060SF13-F1
#
_cell.length_a   1.000
_cell.length_b   1.000
_cell.length_c   1.000
_cell.angle_alpha   90.00
_cell.angle_beta   90.00
_cell.angle_gamma   90.00
#
_symmetry.space_group_name_H-M   'P 1'
#
loop_
_entity.id
_entity.type
_entity.pdbx_description
1 polymer ?
#
loop_
_entity_poly.entity_id
_entity_poly.type
_entity_poly.pdbx_seq_one_letter_code
_entity_poly.pdbx_strand_id
1 'polypeptide(L)'
;MTPNLPVELYIQILHELPGRHPYTFFTLLSFLSVNHATRAAALDNTVWEKLYKSRYTHSDESREADRQQRCAGDFHAMFFERHKLDRTALRLLDYIRTVHGNYREGLSIASQIVQEMSFDVWDALELEAQLPVPKVFRDPTLEDLEEEAAPHALPRRFWAKSLQGAIGRTYALRTWQHLREGGATFDDVLAGFDAFMDRSPKEKPDYNLSTVAKAVHQFMRSEGFAVARSDQTFMNPLNQFPHRFLGAGRSATLPMSLVWVFSGICRRLGLRAEPTNTPGTVFCHITSQDPQHGDILYDVCGTWRPVVFTSQDVQARIAEAGMSSSYSRDAVFPADLAVILRRAALNIINVSGATATFLAPSVSIDMDIQTRTEYAASVAMAAIVAPPMFGRGRPRMSLALPHVPEQCPLDRWPVLADTLVHPAEAEEVRGQHVSGQPPKRRPEGMPSGFVGQVVHTENGEVGCVYVWENRSEEGASEPYIVFYVLAKSGTITYHPNDFKRTKPARLTAEIAHRLRRSLLCFDRYFEDVIIPREDGIGGRFVPSVELQTAHPDDLDYGAQWTEEQLEGSEAIPAVSTWSQPPVTAESWVTDLPCPPSP
;
A
#
# COMPACT_ATOMS: atom_id res chain seq x y z
N MET A 1 40.30 25.00 30.33
CA MET A 1 40.23 25.71 29.04
C MET A 1 40.12 24.65 27.96
N THR A 2 38.92 24.34 27.48
CA THR A 2 38.78 23.52 26.28
C THR A 2 39.29 24.36 25.10
N PRO A 3 40.21 23.86 24.27
CA PRO A 3 40.64 24.57 23.08
C PRO A 3 39.42 24.77 22.18
N ASN A 4 39.01 26.02 21.97
CA ASN A 4 37.95 26.33 21.03
C ASN A 4 38.48 26.05 19.62
N LEU A 5 37.88 25.06 18.95
CA LEU A 5 38.12 24.86 17.53
C LEU A 5 37.71 26.13 16.75
N PRO A 6 38.40 26.46 15.65
CA PRO A 6 37.92 27.45 14.69
C PRO A 6 36.47 27.17 14.24
N VAL A 7 35.72 28.21 13.92
CA VAL A 7 34.30 28.13 13.52
C VAL A 7 34.13 27.24 12.29
N GLU A 8 35.09 27.29 11.37
CA GLU A 8 35.13 26.53 10.12
C GLU A 8 35.17 25.02 10.38
N LEU A 9 35.88 24.57 11.43
CA LEU A 9 35.92 23.16 11.79
C LEU A 9 34.58 22.69 12.37
N TYR A 10 33.90 23.54 13.14
CA TYR A 10 32.55 23.22 13.59
C TYR A 10 31.57 23.14 12.41
N ILE A 11 31.65 24.04 11.43
CA ILE A 11 30.84 23.98 10.20
C ILE A 11 31.09 22.65 9.47
N GLN A 12 32.35 22.26 9.31
CA GLN A 12 32.70 20.99 8.67
C GLN A 12 32.13 19.78 9.43
N ILE A 13 32.24 19.76 10.77
CA ILE A 13 31.65 18.70 11.61
C ILE A 13 30.13 18.64 11.43
N LEU A 14 29.46 19.79 11.40
CA LEU A 14 28.01 19.85 11.19
C LEU A 14 27.59 19.39 9.79
N HIS A 15 28.43 19.62 8.77
CA HIS A 15 28.20 19.09 7.43
C HIS A 15 28.28 17.55 7.42
N GLU A 16 29.13 16.91 8.21
CA GLU A 16 29.22 15.45 8.25
C GLU A 16 28.00 14.76 8.91
N LEU A 17 27.07 15.54 9.51
CA LEU A 17 25.87 14.96 10.11
C LEU A 17 24.93 14.35 9.05
N PRO A 18 24.34 13.17 9.31
CA PRO A 18 23.40 12.55 8.39
C PRO A 18 22.11 13.37 8.30
N GLY A 19 21.86 13.98 7.15
CA GLY A 19 20.80 14.99 7.01
C GLY A 19 19.36 14.51 7.26
N ARG A 20 19.07 13.22 7.03
CA ARG A 20 17.74 12.62 7.28
C ARG A 20 17.55 12.07 8.70
N HIS A 21 18.62 11.96 9.47
CA HIS A 21 18.55 11.33 10.79
C HIS A 21 17.84 12.27 11.80
N PRO A 22 16.90 11.78 12.63
CA PRO A 22 16.10 12.64 13.51
C PRO A 22 16.94 13.42 14.51
N TYR A 23 18.06 12.86 14.95
CA TYR A 23 18.96 13.49 15.92
C TYR A 23 19.78 14.66 15.34
N THR A 24 19.94 14.77 14.02
CA THR A 24 20.73 15.84 13.39
C THR A 24 20.18 17.23 13.72
N PHE A 25 18.86 17.37 13.72
CA PHE A 25 18.21 18.62 14.10
C PHE A 25 18.45 18.96 15.58
N PHE A 26 18.32 18.00 16.49
CA PHE A 26 18.56 18.21 17.93
C PHE A 26 20.01 18.53 18.24
N THR A 27 20.96 17.93 17.51
CA THR A 27 22.38 18.26 17.60
C THR A 27 22.63 19.72 17.20
N LEU A 28 22.02 20.20 16.11
CA LEU A 28 22.13 21.61 15.71
C LEU A 28 21.53 22.57 16.73
N LEU A 29 20.34 22.26 17.28
CA LEU A 29 19.75 23.04 18.37
C LEU A 29 20.67 23.09 19.60
N SER A 30 21.33 21.98 19.92
CA SER A 30 22.32 21.92 20.99
C SER A 30 23.49 22.85 20.69
N PHE A 31 24.05 22.82 19.48
CA PHE A 31 25.14 23.72 19.07
C PHE A 31 24.77 25.22 19.16
N LEU A 32 23.52 25.58 18.83
CA LEU A 32 23.00 26.95 19.00
C LEU A 32 23.00 27.42 20.46
N SER A 33 22.86 26.48 21.41
CA SER A 33 22.75 26.77 22.85
C SER A 33 24.07 26.81 23.61
N VAL A 34 25.14 26.17 23.11
CA VAL A 34 26.38 25.91 23.88
C VAL A 34 27.25 27.16 24.08
N ASN A 35 27.81 27.75 23.02
CA ASN A 35 28.65 28.95 23.12
C ASN A 35 28.61 29.79 21.82
N HIS A 36 29.29 30.95 21.81
CA HIS A 36 29.28 31.86 20.65
C HIS A 36 29.86 31.23 19.38
N ALA A 37 30.96 30.46 19.48
CA ALA A 37 31.60 29.86 18.32
C ALA A 37 30.74 28.74 17.71
N THR A 38 30.16 27.86 18.54
CA THR A 38 29.26 26.79 18.07
C THR A 38 27.96 27.37 17.51
N ARG A 39 27.44 28.44 18.12
CA ARG A 39 26.27 29.15 17.62
C ARG A 39 26.54 29.80 16.27
N ALA A 40 27.68 30.46 16.09
CA ALA A 40 28.07 31.04 14.81
C ALA A 40 28.16 29.97 13.71
N ALA A 41 28.78 28.82 14.01
CA ALA A 41 28.84 27.69 13.09
C ALA A 41 27.47 27.11 12.76
N ALA A 42 26.60 26.94 13.76
CA ALA A 42 25.25 26.40 13.56
C ALA A 42 24.27 27.40 12.93
N LEU A 43 24.60 28.70 12.84
CA LEU A 43 23.83 29.69 12.09
C LEU A 43 24.31 29.83 10.64
N ASP A 44 25.36 29.11 10.23
CA ASP A 44 25.85 29.15 8.85
C ASP A 44 24.80 28.58 7.88
N ASN A 45 24.47 29.35 6.84
CA ASN A 45 23.40 29.01 5.91
C ASN A 45 23.69 27.74 5.11
N THR A 46 24.95 27.39 4.85
CA THR A 46 25.31 26.19 4.07
C THR A 46 24.99 24.90 4.83
N VAL A 47 25.07 24.93 6.17
CA VAL A 47 24.68 23.81 7.03
C VAL A 47 23.16 23.59 6.93
N TRP A 48 22.37 24.65 6.99
CA TRP A 48 20.93 24.59 6.84
C TRP A 48 20.49 24.22 5.43
N GLU A 49 21.17 24.70 4.39
CA GLU A 49 20.91 24.32 3.01
C GLU A 49 21.08 22.81 2.81
N LYS A 50 22.20 22.24 3.28
CA LYS A 50 22.45 20.80 3.22
C LYS A 50 21.38 20.03 3.99
N LEU A 51 21.07 20.46 5.22
CA LEU A 51 20.04 19.81 6.02
C LEU A 51 18.66 19.88 5.35
N TYR A 52 18.28 21.05 4.84
CA TYR A 52 17.00 21.27 4.18
C TYR A 52 16.85 20.38 2.95
N LYS A 53 17.81 20.41 2.03
CA LYS A 53 17.77 19.61 0.78
C LYS A 53 17.83 18.10 1.02
N SER A 54 18.54 17.66 2.06
CA SER A 54 18.64 16.24 2.39
C SER A 54 17.37 15.72 3.07
N ARG A 55 16.72 16.53 3.91
CA ARG A 55 15.48 16.18 4.62
C ARG A 55 14.24 16.31 3.75
N TYR A 56 14.13 17.38 2.99
CA TYR A 56 12.95 17.71 2.20
C TYR A 56 13.20 17.43 0.72
N THR A 57 13.02 16.18 0.34
CA THR A 57 13.14 15.76 -1.07
C THR A 57 11.85 15.93 -1.86
N HIS A 58 10.75 16.17 -1.17
CA HIS A 58 9.43 16.35 -1.76
C HIS A 58 8.85 17.72 -1.39
N SER A 59 8.39 18.45 -2.40
CA SER A 59 7.69 19.71 -2.22
C SER A 59 6.76 19.99 -3.40
N ASP A 60 5.75 20.81 -3.13
CA ASP A 60 5.02 21.50 -4.18
C ASP A 60 5.91 22.65 -4.70
N GLU A 61 6.22 22.63 -6.00
CA GLU A 61 7.19 23.57 -6.61
C GLU A 61 6.74 25.03 -6.50
N SER A 62 5.44 25.30 -6.59
CA SER A 62 4.89 26.65 -6.47
C SER A 62 5.05 27.17 -5.05
N ARG A 63 4.75 26.33 -4.05
CA ARG A 63 4.92 26.70 -2.62
C ARG A 63 6.38 26.80 -2.22
N GLU A 64 7.24 25.95 -2.78
CA GLU A 64 8.68 26.02 -2.54
C GLU A 64 9.27 27.31 -3.09
N ALA A 65 8.88 27.72 -4.30
CA ALA A 65 9.30 28.99 -4.88
C ALA A 65 8.83 30.20 -4.04
N ASP A 66 7.57 30.20 -3.59
CA ASP A 66 7.04 31.24 -2.69
C ASP A 66 7.81 31.27 -1.35
N ARG A 67 8.06 30.10 -0.75
CA ARG A 67 8.85 29.96 0.48
C ARG A 67 10.26 30.52 0.31
N GLN A 68 10.94 30.19 -0.80
CA GLN A 68 12.27 30.70 -1.12
C GLN A 68 12.26 32.23 -1.30
N GLN A 69 11.23 32.78 -1.94
CA GLN A 69 11.06 34.22 -2.10
C GLN A 69 10.82 34.93 -0.76
N ARG A 70 9.90 34.44 0.07
CA ARG A 70 9.59 35.04 1.39
C ARG A 70 10.77 34.99 2.35
N CYS A 71 11.55 33.91 2.31
CA CYS A 71 12.72 33.75 3.17
C CYS A 71 13.99 34.36 2.58
N ALA A 72 13.94 34.98 1.39
CA ALA A 72 15.10 35.53 0.68
C ALA A 72 16.28 34.55 0.56
N GLY A 73 16.00 33.24 0.42
CA GLY A 73 17.02 32.19 0.37
C GLY A 73 17.69 31.81 1.70
N ASP A 74 17.17 32.29 2.84
CA ASP A 74 17.59 31.84 4.17
C ASP A 74 17.05 30.42 4.45
N PHE A 75 17.92 29.42 4.32
CA PHE A 75 17.53 28.01 4.51
C PHE A 75 17.21 27.69 5.98
N HIS A 76 17.72 28.45 6.93
CA HIS A 76 17.34 28.29 8.34
C HIS A 76 15.86 28.67 8.53
N ALA A 77 15.44 29.83 8.01
CA ALA A 77 14.04 30.25 8.03
C ALA A 77 13.13 29.27 7.27
N MET A 78 13.53 28.86 6.06
CA MET A 78 12.78 27.87 5.26
C MET A 78 12.60 26.54 6.00
N PHE A 79 13.66 26.05 6.67
CA PHE A 79 13.60 24.83 7.45
C PHE A 79 12.58 24.93 8.59
N PHE A 80 12.58 26.02 9.35
CA PHE A 80 11.62 26.20 10.45
C PHE A 80 10.17 26.34 9.95
N GLU A 81 9.94 27.00 8.81
CA GLU A 81 8.61 27.02 8.18
C GLU A 81 8.13 25.61 7.83
N ARG A 82 8.98 24.80 7.17
CA ARG A 82 8.65 23.41 6.83
C ARG A 82 8.48 22.53 8.07
N HIS A 83 9.36 22.66 9.05
CA HIS A 83 9.27 21.89 10.29
C HIS A 83 7.97 22.19 11.07
N LYS A 84 7.48 23.42 11.03
CA LYS A 84 6.18 23.79 11.62
C LYS A 84 5.02 23.11 10.89
N LEU A 85 5.08 23.02 9.56
CA LEU A 85 4.11 22.28 8.76
C LEU A 85 4.12 20.79 9.10
N ASP A 86 5.32 20.18 9.15
CA ASP A 86 5.49 18.78 9.58
C ASP A 86 4.79 18.53 10.92
N ARG A 87 5.12 19.33 11.95
CA ARG A 87 4.51 19.18 13.29
C ARG A 87 3.00 19.35 13.29
N THR A 88 2.47 20.19 12.41
CA THR A 88 1.02 20.39 12.29
C THR A 88 0.37 19.16 11.65
N ALA A 89 0.94 18.65 10.55
CA ALA A 89 0.47 17.43 9.91
C ALA A 89 0.52 16.22 10.86
N LEU A 90 1.60 16.06 11.64
CA LEU A 90 1.73 14.97 12.60
C LEU A 90 0.70 15.03 13.73
N ARG A 91 0.35 16.24 14.21
CA ARG A 91 -0.74 16.40 15.19
C ARG A 91 -2.10 16.03 14.59
N LEU A 92 -2.35 16.41 13.34
CA LEU A 92 -3.58 16.05 12.63
C LEU A 92 -3.64 14.54 12.35
N LEU A 93 -2.52 13.91 12.02
CA LEU A 93 -2.38 12.45 11.90
C LEU A 93 -2.72 11.76 13.23
N ASP A 94 -2.17 12.22 14.35
CA ASP A 94 -2.50 11.71 15.68
C ASP A 94 -3.99 11.88 16.00
N TYR A 95 -4.59 12.99 15.58
CA TYR A 95 -6.01 13.22 15.73
C TYR A 95 -6.85 12.22 14.92
N ILE A 96 -6.55 12.01 13.64
CA ILE A 96 -7.22 11.01 12.77
C ILE A 96 -7.23 9.63 13.43
N ARG A 97 -6.11 9.23 14.05
CA ARG A 97 -5.98 7.93 14.75
C ARG A 97 -6.90 7.81 15.97
N THR A 98 -7.20 8.92 16.65
CA THR A 98 -7.90 8.93 17.94
C THR A 98 -9.39 9.29 17.86
N VAL A 99 -9.85 9.91 16.77
CA VAL A 99 -11.27 10.29 16.61
C VAL A 99 -12.13 9.05 16.36
N HIS A 100 -12.83 8.61 17.40
CA HIS A 100 -13.81 7.53 17.34
C HIS A 100 -15.24 7.99 17.16
N GLY A 101 -16.02 7.19 16.46
CA GLY A 101 -17.42 7.46 16.16
C GLY A 101 -17.62 8.58 15.13
N ASN A 102 -16.72 9.56 15.04
CA ASN A 102 -16.81 10.64 14.06
C ASN A 102 -15.89 10.41 12.86
N TYR A 103 -16.08 9.28 12.18
CA TYR A 103 -15.36 8.92 10.94
C TYR A 103 -15.31 10.09 9.94
N ARG A 104 -16.37 10.92 9.93
CA ARG A 104 -16.45 12.13 9.11
C ARG A 104 -15.38 13.16 9.40
N GLU A 105 -15.12 13.41 10.67
CA GLU A 105 -14.16 14.40 11.12
C GLU A 105 -12.73 13.96 10.81
N GLY A 106 -12.42 12.68 11.02
CA GLY A 106 -11.15 12.08 10.58
C GLY A 106 -10.93 12.26 9.07
N LEU A 107 -11.96 12.01 8.25
CA LEU A 107 -11.89 12.22 6.80
C LEU A 107 -11.75 13.70 6.41
N SER A 108 -12.41 14.61 7.12
CA SER A 108 -12.26 16.06 6.90
C SER A 108 -10.82 16.51 7.15
N ILE A 109 -10.18 15.99 8.20
CA ILE A 109 -8.81 16.34 8.56
C ILE A 109 -7.80 15.70 7.61
N ALA A 110 -8.04 14.45 7.19
CA ALA A 110 -7.24 13.84 6.14
C ALA A 110 -7.31 14.67 4.84
N SER A 111 -8.51 15.14 4.47
CA SER A 111 -8.71 16.04 3.32
C SER A 111 -7.92 17.34 3.49
N GLN A 112 -7.93 17.93 4.68
CA GLN A 112 -7.13 19.13 4.98
C GLN A 112 -5.64 18.90 4.71
N ILE A 113 -5.05 17.83 5.23
CA ILE A 113 -3.62 17.51 5.01
C ILE A 113 -3.35 17.34 3.51
N VAL A 114 -4.17 16.54 2.82
CA VAL A 114 -3.98 16.19 1.42
C VAL A 114 -4.08 17.43 0.51
N GLN A 115 -5.07 18.28 0.72
CA GLN A 115 -5.36 19.43 -0.13
C GLN A 115 -4.48 20.64 0.21
N GLU A 116 -4.32 20.94 1.51
CA GLU A 116 -3.63 22.15 1.98
C GLU A 116 -2.14 21.94 2.21
N MET A 117 -1.68 20.74 2.55
CA MET A 117 -0.25 20.47 2.85
C MET A 117 0.43 19.68 1.74
N SER A 118 -0.24 18.67 1.19
CA SER A 118 0.22 17.89 0.02
C SER A 118 1.68 17.38 0.17
N PHE A 119 2.50 17.44 -0.88
CA PHE A 119 3.89 16.98 -0.86
C PHE A 119 4.78 17.71 0.16
N ASP A 120 4.35 18.85 0.72
CA ASP A 120 5.14 19.56 1.72
C ASP A 120 5.27 18.83 3.06
N VAL A 121 4.49 17.78 3.29
CA VAL A 121 4.58 16.96 4.51
C VAL A 121 4.95 15.51 4.21
N TRP A 122 5.27 15.21 2.95
CA TRP A 122 5.55 13.85 2.48
C TRP A 122 6.72 13.21 3.22
N ASP A 123 7.86 13.90 3.30
CA ASP A 123 9.06 13.36 3.95
C ASP A 123 8.84 13.13 5.46
N ALA A 124 8.03 13.97 6.12
CA ALA A 124 7.69 13.80 7.53
C ALA A 124 6.79 12.57 7.75
N LEU A 125 5.79 12.38 6.89
CA LEU A 125 4.96 11.18 6.91
C LEU A 125 5.78 9.92 6.55
N GLU A 126 6.79 10.04 5.69
CA GLU A 126 7.70 8.94 5.35
C GLU A 126 8.49 8.47 6.57
N LEU A 127 9.03 9.41 7.35
CA LEU A 127 9.72 9.10 8.61
C LEU A 127 8.79 8.39 9.60
N GLU A 128 7.54 8.84 9.72
CA GLU A 128 6.54 8.17 10.56
C GLU A 128 6.18 6.76 10.05
N ALA A 129 6.08 6.58 8.73
CA ALA A 129 5.83 5.28 8.10
C ALA A 129 6.97 4.26 8.33
N GLN A 130 8.16 4.76 8.68
CA GLN A 130 9.37 4.00 8.94
C GLN A 130 9.68 3.78 10.43
N LEU A 131 8.83 4.26 11.37
CA LEU A 131 9.05 4.07 12.81
C LEU A 131 9.39 2.61 13.18
N PRO A 132 10.26 2.37 14.18
CA PRO A 132 10.58 1.02 14.61
C PRO A 132 9.35 0.24 15.05
N VAL A 133 9.25 -1.01 14.62
CA VAL A 133 8.20 -1.96 15.02
C VAL A 133 8.44 -2.39 16.48
N PRO A 134 7.43 -2.70 17.32
CA PRO A 134 7.65 -3.38 18.60
C PRO A 134 8.46 -4.70 18.45
N LYS A 135 9.34 -4.99 19.41
CA LYS A 135 10.34 -6.09 19.32
C LYS A 135 9.71 -7.45 19.00
N VAL A 136 8.57 -7.76 19.61
CA VAL A 136 7.81 -9.01 19.43
C VAL A 136 7.32 -9.26 18.00
N PHE A 137 7.22 -8.20 17.19
CA PHE A 137 6.81 -8.30 15.78
C PHE A 137 7.99 -8.18 14.81
N ARG A 138 9.24 -8.03 15.30
CA ARG A 138 10.44 -7.97 14.45
C ARG A 138 10.83 -9.37 13.99
N ASP A 139 11.53 -9.43 12.86
CA ASP A 139 12.13 -10.67 12.41
C ASP A 139 13.35 -10.96 13.30
N PRO A 140 13.38 -12.08 14.05
CA PRO A 140 14.49 -12.37 14.96
C PRO A 140 15.81 -12.61 14.21
N THR A 141 15.76 -12.84 12.89
CA THR A 141 16.95 -13.10 12.06
C THR A 141 17.60 -11.84 11.49
N LEU A 142 16.92 -10.70 11.54
CA LEU A 142 17.44 -9.42 11.05
C LEU A 142 17.95 -8.60 12.26
N GLU A 143 19.25 -8.65 12.50
CA GLU A 143 19.98 -8.00 13.61
C GLU A 143 19.64 -6.50 13.83
N ASP A 144 19.55 -6.16 15.12
CA ASP A 144 19.95 -4.90 15.78
C ASP A 144 19.39 -3.56 15.29
N LEU A 145 18.06 -3.44 15.26
CA LEU A 145 17.50 -2.15 15.69
C LEU A 145 17.36 -2.18 17.21
N GLU A 146 18.36 -1.70 17.94
CA GLU A 146 18.23 -1.50 19.41
C GLU A 146 17.14 -0.47 19.76
N GLU A 147 16.72 0.32 18.77
CA GLU A 147 15.75 1.40 18.95
C GLU A 147 14.42 0.87 19.49
N GLU A 148 13.96 1.45 20.60
CA GLU A 148 12.65 1.17 21.16
C GLU A 148 11.55 1.67 20.22
N ALA A 149 10.48 0.90 20.07
CA ALA A 149 9.34 1.34 19.29
C ALA A 149 8.69 2.54 19.96
N ALA A 150 8.41 3.58 19.19
CA ALA A 150 7.62 4.71 19.67
C ALA A 150 6.22 4.21 20.13
N PRO A 151 5.59 4.89 21.11
CA PRO A 151 4.22 4.58 21.50
C PRO A 151 3.29 4.57 20.28
N HIS A 152 2.48 3.51 20.15
CA HIS A 152 1.55 3.32 19.03
C HIS A 152 2.22 3.31 17.64
N ALA A 153 3.48 2.86 17.55
CA ALA A 153 4.23 2.84 16.29
C ALA A 153 3.46 2.17 15.15
N LEU A 154 2.79 1.03 15.40
CA LEU A 154 2.05 0.31 14.35
C LEU A 154 0.91 1.14 13.73
N PRO A 155 -0.09 1.63 14.50
CA PRO A 155 -1.11 2.53 13.97
C PRO A 155 -0.54 3.79 13.33
N ARG A 156 0.50 4.43 13.92
CA ARG A 156 1.11 5.63 13.34
C ARG A 156 1.68 5.37 11.95
N ARG A 157 2.39 4.25 11.78
CA ARG A 157 2.93 3.84 10.48
C ARG A 157 1.82 3.59 9.47
N PHE A 158 0.75 2.90 9.87
CA PHE A 158 -0.39 2.61 9.00
C PHE A 158 -1.05 3.91 8.49
N TRP A 159 -1.38 4.82 9.40
CA TRP A 159 -2.05 6.07 9.05
C TRP A 159 -1.13 7.03 8.29
N ALA A 160 0.16 7.09 8.61
CA ALA A 160 1.15 7.87 7.86
C ALA A 160 1.25 7.40 6.40
N LYS A 161 1.39 6.08 6.17
CA LYS A 161 1.36 5.49 4.81
C LYS A 161 0.04 5.78 4.09
N SER A 162 -1.09 5.64 4.79
CA SER A 162 -2.41 5.92 4.24
C SER A 162 -2.53 7.37 3.75
N LEU A 163 -2.00 8.33 4.52
CA LEU A 163 -1.94 9.75 4.11
C LEU A 163 -0.96 10.00 2.96
N GLN A 164 0.23 9.38 2.96
CA GLN A 164 1.16 9.48 1.81
C GLN A 164 0.48 8.98 0.54
N GLY A 165 -0.14 7.80 0.60
CA GLY A 165 -0.92 7.25 -0.50
C GLY A 165 -2.04 8.20 -0.94
N ALA A 166 -2.76 8.82 0.00
CA ALA A 166 -3.81 9.79 -0.33
C ALA A 166 -3.26 11.07 -1.01
N ILE A 167 -2.12 11.61 -0.54
CA ILE A 167 -1.43 12.73 -1.19
C ILE A 167 -1.02 12.37 -2.62
N GLY A 168 -0.38 11.22 -2.79
CA GLY A 168 0.07 10.72 -4.07
C GLY A 168 -1.10 10.51 -5.05
N ARG A 169 -2.14 9.80 -4.63
CA ARG A 169 -3.34 9.54 -5.45
C ARG A 169 -4.06 10.83 -5.83
N THR A 170 -4.14 11.81 -4.91
CA THR A 170 -4.75 13.11 -5.22
C THR A 170 -3.95 13.87 -6.27
N TYR A 171 -2.63 13.87 -6.17
CA TYR A 171 -1.76 14.45 -7.20
C TYR A 171 -1.97 13.75 -8.55
N ALA A 172 -1.96 12.42 -8.56
CA ALA A 172 -2.19 11.63 -9.77
C ALA A 172 -3.50 12.00 -10.45
N LEU A 173 -4.60 12.04 -9.69
CA LEU A 173 -5.92 12.40 -10.20
C LEU A 173 -5.97 13.82 -10.75
N ARG A 174 -5.36 14.80 -10.07
CA ARG A 174 -5.24 16.17 -10.58
C ARG A 174 -4.46 16.19 -11.88
N THR A 175 -3.30 15.55 -11.94
CA THR A 175 -2.50 15.42 -13.16
C THR A 175 -3.33 14.79 -14.29
N TRP A 176 -4.12 13.76 -14.00
CA TRP A 176 -5.00 13.12 -14.99
C TRP A 176 -6.15 14.01 -15.45
N GLN A 177 -6.69 14.86 -14.57
CA GLN A 177 -7.68 15.87 -14.98
C GLN A 177 -7.07 16.86 -15.99
N HIS A 178 -5.81 17.27 -15.80
CA HIS A 178 -5.10 18.20 -16.68
C HIS A 178 -4.72 17.59 -18.04
N LEU A 179 -4.73 16.25 -18.17
CA LEU A 179 -4.56 15.60 -19.48
C LEU A 179 -5.62 16.02 -20.49
N ARG A 180 -6.84 16.29 -20.02
CA ARG A 180 -7.95 16.74 -20.88
C ARG A 180 -7.70 18.12 -21.48
N GLU A 181 -6.81 18.89 -20.86
CA GLU A 181 -6.44 20.26 -21.24
C GLU A 181 -5.11 20.30 -22.01
N GLY A 182 -4.44 19.14 -22.20
CA GLY A 182 -3.17 19.04 -22.93
C GLY A 182 -1.94 19.49 -22.13
N GLY A 183 -2.07 19.71 -20.82
CA GLY A 183 -0.99 20.24 -19.97
C GLY A 183 -0.08 19.20 -19.31
N ALA A 184 -0.47 17.92 -19.29
CA ALA A 184 0.28 16.84 -18.65
C ALA A 184 0.92 15.92 -19.68
N THR A 185 2.16 15.47 -19.41
CA THR A 185 2.85 14.47 -20.23
C THR A 185 2.40 13.07 -19.83
N PHE A 186 2.56 12.09 -20.72
CA PHE A 186 2.28 10.68 -20.42
C PHE A 186 3.09 10.16 -19.22
N ASP A 187 4.32 10.65 -19.04
CA ASP A 187 5.12 10.33 -17.86
C ASP A 187 4.43 10.78 -16.57
N ASP A 188 3.82 11.98 -16.56
CA ASP A 188 3.11 12.50 -15.39
C ASP A 188 1.88 11.64 -15.06
N VAL A 189 1.24 11.07 -16.09
CA VAL A 189 0.12 10.12 -15.93
C VAL A 189 0.57 8.85 -15.22
N LEU A 190 1.72 8.32 -15.61
CA LEU A 190 2.20 7.04 -15.11
C LEU A 190 2.91 7.13 -13.78
N ALA A 191 3.61 8.23 -13.55
CA ALA A 191 4.07 8.60 -12.22
C ALA A 191 2.86 8.74 -11.26
N GLY A 192 1.70 9.13 -11.77
CA GLY A 192 0.43 9.06 -11.04
C GLY A 192 -0.02 7.64 -10.63
N PHE A 193 0.32 6.59 -11.38
CA PHE A 193 0.03 5.21 -10.97
C PHE A 193 0.94 4.73 -9.85
N ASP A 194 2.20 5.18 -9.79
CA ASP A 194 3.12 4.86 -8.70
C ASP A 194 2.59 5.35 -7.34
N ALA A 195 1.81 6.43 -7.34
CA ALA A 195 1.11 6.95 -6.18
C ALA A 195 0.05 5.99 -5.58
N PHE A 196 -0.48 5.04 -6.36
CA PHE A 196 -1.37 3.98 -5.87
C PHE A 196 -0.61 2.82 -5.21
N MET A 197 0.71 2.81 -5.37
CA MET A 197 1.64 1.89 -4.70
C MET A 197 2.45 2.60 -3.60
N ASP A 198 1.94 3.74 -3.12
CA ASP A 198 2.54 4.58 -2.09
C ASP A 198 3.98 5.06 -2.42
N ARG A 199 4.27 5.31 -3.71
CA ARG A 199 5.55 5.89 -4.19
C ARG A 199 5.37 7.30 -4.75
N SER A 200 6.45 8.08 -4.68
CA SER A 200 6.49 9.47 -5.17
C SER A 200 6.60 9.55 -6.71
N PRO A 201 5.77 10.38 -7.38
CA PRO A 201 5.81 10.59 -8.83
C PRO A 201 7.03 11.36 -9.40
N LYS A 202 8.05 11.76 -8.62
CA LYS A 202 9.04 12.80 -9.03
C LYS A 202 10.46 12.34 -9.45
N GLU A 203 10.74 11.06 -9.72
CA GLU A 203 12.11 10.55 -10.03
C GLU A 203 12.35 10.20 -11.54
N LYS A 204 13.42 10.69 -12.25
CA LYS A 204 13.72 10.41 -13.71
C LYS A 204 15.23 10.32 -14.15
N PRO A 205 15.65 9.44 -15.11
CA PRO A 205 16.97 9.41 -15.81
C PRO A 205 16.99 9.33 -17.39
N ASP A 206 18.17 9.40 -18.09
CA ASP A 206 18.39 9.65 -19.57
C ASP A 206 19.18 8.56 -20.40
N TYR A 207 18.75 8.14 -21.63
CA TYR A 207 19.28 6.95 -22.40
C TYR A 207 18.98 6.81 -23.95
N ASN A 208 19.56 5.80 -24.66
CA ASN A 208 19.38 5.46 -26.11
C ASN A 208 18.26 4.42 -26.42
N LEU A 209 17.24 4.82 -27.18
CA LEU A 209 15.97 4.09 -27.44
C LEU A 209 16.07 2.62 -27.91
N SER A 210 16.71 2.31 -29.04
CA SER A 210 16.64 0.97 -29.65
C SER A 210 17.49 -0.06 -28.90
N THR A 211 18.67 0.35 -28.45
CA THR A 211 19.55 -0.47 -27.62
C THR A 211 18.89 -0.77 -26.28
N VAL A 212 18.27 0.24 -25.67
CA VAL A 212 17.53 0.08 -24.43
C VAL A 212 16.34 -0.86 -24.63
N ALA A 213 15.48 -0.66 -25.63
CA ALA A 213 14.32 -1.53 -25.85
C ALA A 213 14.70 -3.02 -26.00
N LYS A 214 15.78 -3.33 -26.72
CA LYS A 214 16.28 -4.71 -26.84
C LYS A 214 16.87 -5.23 -25.53
N ALA A 215 17.67 -4.42 -24.85
CA ALA A 215 18.25 -4.76 -23.55
C ALA A 215 17.16 -5.02 -22.49
N VAL A 216 16.09 -4.24 -22.51
CA VAL A 216 14.91 -4.42 -21.64
C VAL A 216 14.22 -5.74 -21.92
N HIS A 217 13.95 -6.08 -23.19
CA HIS A 217 13.34 -7.38 -23.51
C HIS A 217 14.26 -8.54 -23.09
N GLN A 218 15.57 -8.45 -23.37
CA GLN A 218 16.57 -9.46 -22.96
C GLN A 218 16.59 -9.65 -21.45
N PHE A 219 16.65 -8.54 -20.71
CA PHE A 219 16.61 -8.52 -19.26
C PHE A 219 15.32 -9.15 -18.73
N MET A 220 14.16 -8.78 -19.26
CA MET A 220 12.90 -9.41 -18.86
C MET A 220 12.93 -10.93 -19.06
N ARG A 221 13.46 -11.42 -20.18
CA ARG A 221 13.58 -12.87 -20.40
C ARG A 221 14.57 -13.53 -19.45
N SER A 222 15.71 -12.91 -19.15
CA SER A 222 16.68 -13.45 -18.19
C SER A 222 16.13 -13.50 -16.76
N GLU A 223 15.28 -12.55 -16.40
CA GLU A 223 14.53 -12.53 -15.13
C GLU A 223 13.32 -13.49 -15.12
N GLY A 224 13.14 -14.27 -16.18
CA GLY A 224 12.11 -15.30 -16.27
C GLY A 224 10.73 -14.82 -16.72
N PHE A 225 10.57 -13.55 -17.15
CA PHE A 225 9.29 -13.07 -17.66
C PHE A 225 8.87 -13.81 -18.93
N ALA A 226 7.68 -14.37 -18.90
CA ALA A 226 7.14 -15.17 -19.98
C ALA A 226 5.62 -15.08 -20.07
N VAL A 227 5.06 -15.44 -21.22
CA VAL A 227 3.61 -15.57 -21.37
C VAL A 227 3.14 -16.78 -20.56
N ALA A 228 2.06 -16.61 -19.80
CA ALA A 228 1.40 -17.69 -19.07
C ALA A 228 1.01 -18.83 -20.03
N ARG A 229 1.45 -20.06 -19.73
CA ARG A 229 1.29 -21.24 -20.60
C ARG A 229 0.14 -22.16 -20.21
N SER A 230 -0.33 -22.07 -18.97
CA SER A 230 -1.44 -22.89 -18.47
C SER A 230 -2.68 -22.06 -18.29
N ASP A 231 -3.86 -22.65 -18.50
CA ASP A 231 -5.14 -21.96 -18.27
C ASP A 231 -5.26 -21.45 -16.83
N GLN A 232 -4.75 -22.21 -15.85
CA GLN A 232 -4.75 -21.79 -14.45
C GLN A 232 -3.92 -20.52 -14.21
N THR A 233 -2.74 -20.41 -14.83
CA THR A 233 -1.92 -19.20 -14.70
C THR A 233 -2.51 -18.07 -15.51
N PHE A 234 -2.98 -18.33 -16.72
CA PHE A 234 -3.60 -17.33 -17.59
C PHE A 234 -4.87 -16.72 -16.95
N MET A 235 -5.72 -17.55 -16.34
CA MET A 235 -6.98 -17.15 -15.70
C MET A 235 -6.79 -16.69 -14.24
N ASN A 236 -5.57 -16.35 -13.80
CA ASN A 236 -5.39 -15.76 -12.47
C ASN A 236 -5.70 -14.25 -12.52
N PRO A 237 -6.72 -13.73 -11.81
CA PRO A 237 -7.07 -12.31 -11.86
C PRO A 237 -5.94 -11.41 -11.35
N LEU A 238 -5.08 -11.93 -10.47
CA LEU A 238 -3.91 -11.22 -9.98
C LEU A 238 -2.88 -10.92 -11.07
N ASN A 239 -2.91 -11.61 -12.21
CA ASN A 239 -1.97 -11.33 -13.29
C ASN A 239 -2.19 -9.96 -13.94
N GLN A 240 -3.28 -9.26 -13.64
CA GLN A 240 -3.49 -7.86 -14.02
C GLN A 240 -2.78 -6.87 -13.09
N PHE A 241 -2.24 -7.34 -11.96
CA PHE A 241 -1.69 -6.51 -10.91
C PHE A 241 -0.16 -6.65 -10.84
N PRO A 242 0.60 -5.55 -11.00
CA PRO A 242 2.06 -5.58 -11.00
C PRO A 242 2.71 -6.28 -9.82
N HIS A 243 2.23 -6.04 -8.60
CA HIS A 243 2.79 -6.66 -7.39
C HIS A 243 2.77 -8.21 -7.44
N ARG A 244 1.87 -8.81 -8.22
CA ARG A 244 1.80 -10.26 -8.37
C ARG A 244 2.89 -10.77 -9.31
N PHE A 245 2.90 -10.29 -10.55
CA PHE A 245 3.77 -10.84 -11.59
C PHE A 245 5.22 -10.33 -11.52
N LEU A 246 5.48 -9.27 -10.75
CA LEU A 246 6.83 -8.84 -10.38
C LEU A 246 7.39 -9.61 -9.16
N GLY A 247 6.58 -10.47 -8.51
CA GLY A 247 7.04 -11.28 -7.38
C GLY A 247 7.92 -12.46 -7.80
N ALA A 248 8.81 -12.89 -6.92
CA ALA A 248 9.71 -14.01 -7.16
C ALA A 248 8.94 -15.29 -7.60
N GLY A 249 9.37 -15.89 -8.72
CA GLY A 249 8.77 -17.10 -9.28
C GLY A 249 7.40 -16.92 -9.96
N ARG A 250 6.95 -15.68 -10.20
CA ARG A 250 5.60 -15.37 -10.74
C ARG A 250 5.65 -14.58 -12.05
N SER A 251 6.77 -14.65 -12.75
CA SER A 251 7.08 -13.89 -13.95
C SER A 251 6.31 -14.37 -15.20
N ALA A 252 5.64 -15.54 -15.12
CA ALA A 252 4.72 -16.01 -16.15
C ALA A 252 3.34 -15.33 -16.00
N THR A 253 3.00 -14.43 -16.94
CA THR A 253 1.83 -13.55 -16.82
C THR A 253 1.14 -13.30 -18.17
N LEU A 254 0.14 -12.43 -18.19
CA LEU A 254 -0.64 -12.07 -19.38
C LEU A 254 0.18 -11.22 -20.35
N PRO A 255 -0.07 -11.30 -21.68
CA PRO A 255 0.59 -10.47 -22.67
C PRO A 255 0.52 -8.97 -22.35
N MET A 256 -0.65 -8.48 -21.91
CA MET A 256 -0.84 -7.08 -21.52
C MET A 256 0.04 -6.68 -20.33
N SER A 257 0.23 -7.59 -19.38
CA SER A 257 1.09 -7.39 -18.21
C SER A 257 2.57 -7.40 -18.58
N LEU A 258 2.99 -8.24 -19.52
CA LEU A 258 4.35 -8.21 -20.06
C LEU A 258 4.62 -6.90 -20.79
N VAL A 259 3.70 -6.44 -21.64
CA VAL A 259 3.82 -5.13 -22.28
C VAL A 259 3.86 -4.03 -21.22
N TRP A 260 3.07 -4.13 -20.15
CA TRP A 260 3.14 -3.19 -19.03
C TRP A 260 4.54 -3.15 -18.38
N VAL A 261 5.15 -4.32 -18.09
CA VAL A 261 6.51 -4.38 -17.52
C VAL A 261 7.52 -3.78 -18.49
N PHE A 262 7.46 -4.17 -19.75
CA PHE A 262 8.36 -3.69 -20.80
C PHE A 262 8.26 -2.17 -20.95
N SER A 263 7.04 -1.64 -21.14
CA SER A 263 6.79 -0.21 -21.20
C SER A 263 7.24 0.50 -19.93
N GLY A 264 7.03 -0.10 -18.75
CA GLY A 264 7.46 0.45 -17.46
C GLY A 264 8.98 0.57 -17.34
N ILE A 265 9.75 -0.45 -17.74
CA ILE A 265 11.21 -0.40 -17.74
C ILE A 265 11.70 0.61 -18.79
N CYS A 266 11.16 0.56 -20.02
CA CYS A 266 11.49 1.54 -21.07
C CYS A 266 11.23 2.97 -20.61
N ARG A 267 10.10 3.23 -19.92
CA ARG A 267 9.76 4.55 -19.38
C ARG A 267 10.67 5.00 -18.24
N ARG A 268 11.07 4.09 -17.34
CA ARG A 268 12.11 4.37 -16.34
C ARG A 268 13.45 4.70 -16.97
N LEU A 269 13.67 4.23 -18.19
CA LEU A 269 14.83 4.56 -19.00
C LEU A 269 14.57 5.74 -19.95
N GLY A 270 13.63 6.64 -19.63
CA GLY A 270 13.36 7.87 -20.39
C GLY A 270 12.70 7.66 -21.76
N LEU A 271 12.28 6.44 -22.10
CA LEU A 271 11.65 6.14 -23.38
C LEU A 271 10.13 6.30 -23.32
N ARG A 272 9.54 6.93 -24.34
CA ARG A 272 8.07 7.03 -24.48
C ARG A 272 7.51 5.71 -25.01
N ALA A 273 7.24 4.77 -24.12
CA ALA A 273 6.76 3.43 -24.46
C ALA A 273 5.32 3.18 -23.97
N GLU A 274 4.42 2.85 -24.90
CA GLU A 274 2.97 2.78 -24.73
C GLU A 274 2.38 1.49 -25.34
N PRO A 275 1.37 0.85 -24.72
CA PRO A 275 0.70 -0.29 -25.31
C PRO A 275 -0.17 0.09 -26.51
N THR A 276 -0.32 -0.81 -27.48
CA THR A 276 -1.31 -0.71 -28.57
C THR A 276 -2.57 -1.51 -28.25
N ASN A 277 -3.68 -1.23 -28.94
CA ASN A 277 -4.93 -1.97 -28.78
C ASN A 277 -5.16 -2.93 -29.95
N THR A 278 -4.15 -3.74 -30.26
CA THR A 278 -4.30 -4.75 -31.31
C THR A 278 -5.20 -5.89 -30.82
N PRO A 279 -6.18 -6.36 -31.62
CA PRO A 279 -6.91 -7.59 -31.33
C PRO A 279 -6.00 -8.80 -31.16
N GLY A 280 -6.26 -9.63 -30.14
CA GLY A 280 -5.56 -10.92 -29.93
C GLY A 280 -4.11 -10.83 -29.40
N THR A 281 -3.47 -9.67 -29.51
CA THR A 281 -2.13 -9.41 -28.99
C THR A 281 -2.09 -8.04 -28.31
N VAL A 282 -0.94 -7.65 -27.76
CA VAL A 282 -0.68 -6.28 -27.29
C VAL A 282 0.77 -5.99 -27.70
N PHE A 283 0.99 -4.97 -28.53
CA PHE A 283 2.34 -4.50 -28.86
C PHE A 283 2.72 -3.32 -27.97
N CYS A 284 4.00 -2.98 -27.94
CA CYS A 284 4.49 -1.73 -27.38
C CYS A 284 4.90 -0.79 -28.52
N HIS A 285 4.25 0.37 -28.62
CA HIS A 285 4.72 1.49 -29.42
C HIS A 285 5.75 2.29 -28.62
N ILE A 286 6.89 2.62 -29.22
CA ILE A 286 7.92 3.47 -28.62
C ILE A 286 8.07 4.70 -29.51
N THR A 287 7.65 5.84 -29.00
CA THR A 287 7.77 7.12 -29.71
C THR A 287 9.19 7.62 -29.63
N SER A 288 9.81 7.88 -30.78
CA SER A 288 11.14 8.48 -30.79
C SER A 288 11.08 9.96 -30.43
N GLN A 289 12.01 10.42 -29.59
CA GLN A 289 12.17 11.85 -29.31
C GLN A 289 12.80 12.60 -30.49
N ASP A 290 13.54 11.88 -31.34
CA ASP A 290 14.07 12.39 -32.59
C ASP A 290 13.23 11.86 -33.77
N PRO A 291 12.50 12.75 -34.48
CA PRO A 291 11.71 12.38 -35.65
C PRO A 291 12.49 11.62 -36.74
N GLN A 292 13.82 11.78 -36.80
CA GLN A 292 14.66 11.10 -37.80
C GLN A 292 14.84 9.60 -37.52
N HIS A 293 14.68 9.17 -36.27
CA HIS A 293 14.88 7.77 -35.87
C HIS A 293 13.64 6.89 -36.09
N GLY A 294 12.48 7.49 -36.37
CA GLY A 294 11.20 6.77 -36.53
C GLY A 294 10.67 6.18 -35.23
N ASP A 295 9.36 5.99 -35.14
CA ASP A 295 8.75 5.29 -34.01
C ASP A 295 8.97 3.77 -34.14
N ILE A 296 8.90 3.05 -33.02
CA ILE A 296 9.13 1.60 -33.00
C ILE A 296 7.85 0.88 -32.56
N LEU A 297 7.43 -0.15 -33.28
CA LEU A 297 6.47 -1.14 -32.79
C LEU A 297 7.19 -2.41 -32.37
N TYR A 298 7.01 -2.82 -31.12
CA TYR A 298 7.72 -3.92 -30.50
C TYR A 298 6.76 -5.02 -30.03
N ASP A 299 7.00 -6.25 -30.46
CA ASP A 299 6.32 -7.44 -29.95
C ASP A 299 7.06 -7.99 -28.73
N VAL A 300 6.55 -7.65 -27.54
CA VAL A 300 7.14 -8.09 -26.27
C VAL A 300 6.96 -9.60 -26.06
N CYS A 301 5.92 -10.19 -26.64
CA CYS A 301 5.55 -11.58 -26.40
C CYS A 301 6.16 -12.54 -27.44
N GLY A 302 6.29 -12.09 -28.68
CA GLY A 302 6.71 -12.88 -29.84
C GLY A 302 8.10 -12.52 -30.39
N THR A 303 8.16 -12.17 -31.68
CA THR A 303 9.44 -12.15 -32.42
C THR A 303 10.30 -10.91 -32.15
N TRP A 304 11.61 -11.09 -32.13
CA TRP A 304 12.59 -10.13 -31.61
C TRP A 304 12.89 -8.90 -32.49
N ARG A 305 12.20 -8.76 -33.63
CA ARG A 305 12.51 -7.72 -34.62
C ARG A 305 11.57 -6.52 -34.43
N PRO A 306 12.04 -5.39 -33.84
CA PRO A 306 11.26 -4.16 -33.83
C PRO A 306 10.92 -3.73 -35.26
N VAL A 307 9.69 -3.30 -35.47
CA VAL A 307 9.29 -2.59 -36.70
C VAL A 307 9.59 -1.11 -36.47
N VAL A 308 10.52 -0.55 -37.22
CA VAL A 308 10.82 0.89 -37.17
C VAL A 308 10.02 1.56 -38.28
N PHE A 309 9.11 2.45 -37.90
CA PHE A 309 8.21 3.09 -38.84
C PHE A 309 8.93 4.16 -39.64
N THR A 310 8.80 4.10 -40.97
CA THR A 310 9.36 5.12 -41.87
C THR A 310 8.35 6.21 -42.21
N SER A 311 7.07 5.92 -41.98
CA SER A 311 5.95 6.81 -42.30
C SER A 311 5.14 7.19 -41.06
N GLN A 312 4.49 8.35 -41.12
CA GLN A 312 3.45 8.78 -40.17
C GLN A 312 2.03 8.40 -40.65
N ASP A 313 1.89 7.96 -41.91
CA ASP A 313 0.60 7.52 -42.46
C ASP A 313 0.16 6.20 -41.81
N VAL A 314 -1.11 6.14 -41.41
CA VAL A 314 -1.67 5.01 -40.66
C VAL A 314 -1.64 3.72 -41.48
N GLN A 315 -2.03 3.80 -42.76
CA GLN A 315 -2.10 2.62 -43.63
C GLN A 315 -0.70 2.12 -43.97
N ALA A 316 0.25 3.04 -44.18
CA ALA A 316 1.66 2.68 -44.34
C ALA A 316 2.21 1.97 -43.10
N ARG A 317 1.96 2.47 -41.87
CA ARG A 317 2.40 1.80 -40.63
C ARG A 317 1.77 0.42 -40.45
N ILE A 318 0.48 0.26 -40.73
CA ILE A 318 -0.22 -1.03 -40.71
C ILE A 318 0.45 -2.02 -41.68
N ALA A 319 0.78 -1.56 -42.90
CA ALA A 319 1.47 -2.37 -43.89
C ALA A 319 2.93 -2.69 -43.50
N GLU A 320 3.68 -1.72 -42.98
CA GLU A 320 5.05 -1.88 -42.46
C GLU A 320 5.10 -2.90 -41.30
N ALA A 321 4.05 -2.94 -40.48
CA ALA A 321 3.88 -3.92 -39.40
C ALA A 321 3.37 -5.30 -39.88
N GLY A 322 3.11 -5.47 -41.18
CA GLY A 322 2.59 -6.72 -41.74
C GLY A 322 1.15 -7.06 -41.33
N MET A 323 0.36 -6.06 -40.92
CA MET A 323 -1.03 -6.22 -40.49
C MET A 323 -2.02 -6.04 -41.65
N SER A 324 -3.23 -6.58 -41.52
CA SER A 324 -4.32 -6.36 -42.49
C SER A 324 -4.77 -4.89 -42.47
N SER A 325 -5.13 -4.33 -43.62
CA SER A 325 -5.69 -2.98 -43.74
C SER A 325 -7.02 -2.79 -42.99
N SER A 326 -7.65 -3.89 -42.55
CA SER A 326 -8.87 -3.85 -41.72
C SER A 326 -8.62 -3.49 -40.26
N TYR A 327 -7.37 -3.46 -39.79
CA TYR A 327 -7.05 -3.07 -38.42
C TYR A 327 -7.29 -1.58 -38.20
N SER A 328 -7.71 -1.21 -36.98
CA SER A 328 -7.86 0.18 -36.60
C SER A 328 -6.49 0.86 -36.41
N ARG A 329 -6.50 2.19 -36.40
CA ARG A 329 -5.32 3.02 -36.10
C ARG A 329 -4.61 2.56 -34.81
N ASP A 330 -5.38 2.24 -33.77
CA ASP A 330 -4.87 1.88 -32.45
C ASP A 330 -4.10 0.54 -32.43
N ALA A 331 -4.06 -0.19 -33.54
CA ALA A 331 -3.25 -1.40 -33.68
C ALA A 331 -1.74 -1.09 -33.80
N VAL A 332 -1.39 0.08 -34.33
CA VAL A 332 0.00 0.50 -34.59
C VAL A 332 0.39 1.82 -33.94
N PHE A 333 -0.58 2.55 -33.39
CA PHE A 333 -0.37 3.73 -32.56
C PHE A 333 -0.64 3.40 -31.09
N PRO A 334 -0.13 4.23 -30.15
CA PRO A 334 -0.51 4.14 -28.74
C PRO A 334 -2.02 4.11 -28.58
N ALA A 335 -2.49 3.14 -27.80
CA ALA A 335 -3.89 3.07 -27.46
C ALA A 335 -4.26 4.16 -26.46
N ASP A 336 -5.50 4.64 -26.56
CA ASP A 336 -6.07 5.47 -25.50
C ASP A 336 -6.05 4.69 -24.16
N LEU A 337 -5.60 5.34 -23.10
CA LEU A 337 -5.48 4.74 -21.78
C LEU A 337 -6.81 4.19 -21.27
N ALA A 338 -7.93 4.87 -21.54
CA ALA A 338 -9.25 4.40 -21.15
C ALA A 338 -9.60 3.07 -21.85
N VAL A 339 -9.09 2.83 -23.06
CA VAL A 339 -9.28 1.56 -23.78
C VAL A 339 -8.49 0.44 -23.10
N ILE A 340 -7.23 0.68 -22.75
CA ILE A 340 -6.39 -0.31 -22.07
C ILE A 340 -6.90 -0.62 -20.67
N LEU A 341 -7.27 0.42 -19.91
CA LEU A 341 -7.85 0.27 -18.57
C LEU A 341 -9.18 -0.49 -18.63
N ARG A 342 -10.03 -0.20 -19.62
CA ARG A 342 -11.26 -0.97 -19.87
C ARG A 342 -10.95 -2.44 -20.14
N ARG A 343 -9.95 -2.73 -21.00
CA ARG A 343 -9.54 -4.10 -21.32
C ARG A 343 -9.05 -4.84 -20.09
N ALA A 344 -8.26 -4.19 -19.22
CA ALA A 344 -7.82 -4.76 -17.95
C ALA A 344 -9.00 -5.04 -17.01
N ALA A 345 -9.90 -4.09 -16.81
CA ALA A 345 -11.08 -4.26 -15.97
C ALA A 345 -11.98 -5.40 -16.47
N LEU A 346 -12.26 -5.45 -17.78
CA LEU A 346 -13.05 -6.52 -18.39
C LEU A 346 -12.39 -7.89 -18.24
N ASN A 347 -11.06 -7.97 -18.36
CA ASN A 347 -10.37 -9.23 -18.11
C ASN A 347 -10.53 -9.70 -16.66
N ILE A 348 -10.44 -8.80 -15.67
CA ILE A 348 -10.67 -9.15 -14.25
C ILE A 348 -12.10 -9.66 -14.05
N ILE A 349 -13.09 -8.94 -14.57
CA ILE A 349 -14.52 -9.30 -14.45
C ILE A 349 -14.79 -10.66 -15.11
N ASN A 350 -14.30 -10.87 -16.33
CA ASN A 350 -14.48 -12.13 -17.07
C ASN A 350 -13.82 -13.30 -16.35
N VAL A 351 -12.62 -13.12 -15.81
CA VAL A 351 -11.91 -14.14 -15.03
C VAL A 351 -12.66 -14.47 -13.74
N SER A 352 -13.16 -13.47 -13.03
CA SER A 352 -13.91 -13.65 -11.77
C SER A 352 -15.22 -14.42 -12.03
N GLY A 353 -15.95 -14.06 -13.09
CA GLY A 353 -17.16 -14.78 -13.52
C GLY A 353 -16.89 -16.21 -14.00
N ALA A 354 -15.81 -16.43 -14.75
CA ALA A 354 -15.40 -17.77 -15.19
C ALA A 354 -15.00 -18.67 -14.02
N THR A 355 -14.31 -18.11 -13.02
CA THR A 355 -13.92 -18.84 -11.80
C THR A 355 -15.14 -19.31 -11.02
N ALA A 356 -16.16 -18.46 -10.89
CA ALA A 356 -17.42 -18.82 -10.23
C ALA A 356 -18.21 -19.92 -10.97
N THR A 357 -18.05 -20.04 -12.29
CA THR A 357 -18.89 -20.91 -13.12
C THR A 357 -18.22 -22.23 -13.53
N PHE A 358 -16.92 -22.23 -13.85
CA PHE A 358 -16.26 -23.33 -14.57
C PHE A 358 -15.05 -23.94 -13.86
N LEU A 359 -14.40 -23.20 -12.96
CA LEU A 359 -13.23 -23.71 -12.24
C LEU A 359 -13.68 -24.35 -10.93
N ALA A 360 -13.76 -25.68 -10.96
CA ALA A 360 -13.95 -26.59 -9.82
C ALA A 360 -13.03 -26.24 -8.61
N PRO A 361 -13.32 -26.73 -7.38
CA PRO A 361 -12.73 -26.26 -6.09
C PRO A 361 -11.20 -26.38 -5.90
N SER A 362 -10.42 -26.67 -6.94
CA SER A 362 -8.97 -26.88 -6.85
C SER A 362 -8.14 -25.59 -6.81
N VAL A 363 -8.72 -24.42 -7.12
CA VAL A 363 -8.02 -23.13 -7.05
C VAL A 363 -8.71 -22.24 -6.02
N SER A 364 -8.31 -22.39 -4.75
CA SER A 364 -8.68 -21.47 -3.68
C SER A 364 -8.01 -20.10 -3.93
N ILE A 365 -8.70 -19.20 -4.61
CA ILE A 365 -8.34 -17.79 -4.63
C ILE A 365 -8.77 -17.19 -3.28
N ASP A 366 -7.88 -16.43 -2.66
CA ASP A 366 -8.17 -15.67 -1.45
C ASP A 366 -9.34 -14.70 -1.71
N MET A 367 -10.39 -14.78 -0.90
CA MET A 367 -11.62 -13.99 -1.06
C MET A 367 -11.36 -12.49 -0.94
N ASP A 368 -10.41 -12.08 -0.10
CA ASP A 368 -10.05 -10.67 0.05
C ASP A 368 -9.38 -10.14 -1.22
N ILE A 369 -8.54 -10.97 -1.84
CA ILE A 369 -7.92 -10.66 -3.12
C ILE A 369 -9.00 -10.50 -4.18
N GLN A 370 -9.90 -11.47 -4.31
CA GLN A 370 -10.97 -11.42 -5.29
C GLN A 370 -11.80 -10.14 -5.12
N THR A 371 -12.26 -9.86 -3.90
CA THR A 371 -13.06 -8.67 -3.58
C THR A 371 -12.32 -7.37 -3.96
N ARG A 372 -11.02 -7.27 -3.67
CA ARG A 372 -10.20 -6.11 -4.07
C ARG A 372 -10.01 -6.00 -5.58
N THR A 373 -9.84 -7.12 -6.27
CA THR A 373 -9.68 -7.12 -7.73
C THR A 373 -10.98 -6.69 -8.42
N GLU A 374 -12.13 -7.18 -7.95
CA GLU A 374 -13.45 -6.79 -8.42
C GLU A 374 -13.75 -5.33 -8.10
N TYR A 375 -13.40 -4.86 -6.90
CA TYR A 375 -13.49 -3.45 -6.53
C TYR A 375 -12.67 -2.58 -7.49
N ALA A 376 -11.40 -2.90 -7.73
CA ALA A 376 -10.54 -2.16 -8.64
C ALA A 376 -11.11 -2.11 -10.06
N ALA A 377 -11.60 -3.25 -10.58
CA ALA A 377 -12.24 -3.30 -11.90
C ALA A 377 -13.51 -2.44 -11.96
N SER A 378 -14.33 -2.47 -10.90
CA SER A 378 -15.56 -1.69 -10.81
C SER A 378 -15.30 -0.19 -10.75
N VAL A 379 -14.30 0.25 -9.98
CA VAL A 379 -13.85 1.64 -9.92
C VAL A 379 -13.30 2.11 -11.26
N ALA A 380 -12.47 1.29 -11.92
CA ALA A 380 -11.95 1.61 -13.24
C ALA A 380 -13.08 1.78 -14.27
N MET A 381 -14.08 0.89 -14.26
CA MET A 381 -15.25 1.01 -15.13
C MET A 381 -16.09 2.24 -14.81
N ALA A 382 -16.31 2.54 -13.53
CA ALA A 382 -17.02 3.75 -13.10
C ALA A 382 -16.31 5.01 -13.62
N ALA A 383 -14.99 5.09 -13.49
CA ALA A 383 -14.18 6.21 -13.97
C ALA A 383 -14.23 6.39 -15.50
N ILE A 384 -14.25 5.28 -16.27
CA ILE A 384 -14.30 5.33 -17.74
C ILE A 384 -15.70 5.63 -18.27
N VAL A 385 -16.74 5.05 -17.65
CA VAL A 385 -18.13 5.16 -18.12
C VAL A 385 -18.78 6.45 -17.66
N ALA A 386 -18.32 7.04 -16.54
CA ALA A 386 -18.80 8.33 -16.05
C ALA A 386 -18.75 9.37 -17.18
N PRO A 387 -19.93 9.79 -17.71
CA PRO A 387 -19.92 10.67 -18.86
C PRO A 387 -19.44 12.06 -18.42
N PRO A 388 -18.84 12.87 -19.32
CA PRO A 388 -18.25 14.16 -18.96
C PRO A 388 -19.28 15.05 -18.23
N MET A 389 -18.87 15.61 -17.09
CA MET A 389 -19.67 16.23 -16.02
C MET A 389 -20.61 17.41 -16.40
N PHE A 390 -20.78 17.77 -17.67
CA PHE A 390 -21.34 19.07 -18.06
C PHE A 390 -22.76 19.06 -18.67
N GLY A 391 -23.56 18.00 -18.47
CA GLY A 391 -24.94 17.94 -18.97
C GLY A 391 -26.01 18.04 -17.86
N ARG A 392 -26.89 19.05 -17.90
CA ARG A 392 -28.07 19.15 -17.03
C ARG A 392 -29.04 17.98 -17.32
N GLY A 393 -29.34 17.16 -16.31
CA GLY A 393 -30.43 16.16 -16.37
C GLY A 393 -30.02 14.70 -16.23
N ARG A 394 -28.98 14.37 -15.45
CA ARG A 394 -28.46 13.00 -15.35
C ARG A 394 -28.96 12.19 -14.14
N PRO A 395 -28.99 10.85 -14.25
CA PRO A 395 -29.22 9.95 -13.13
C PRO A 395 -28.15 10.14 -12.04
N ARG A 396 -28.59 10.11 -10.77
CA ARG A 396 -27.74 10.28 -9.58
C ARG A 396 -26.62 9.24 -9.56
N MET A 397 -25.37 9.68 -9.72
CA MET A 397 -24.21 8.79 -9.73
C MET A 397 -23.90 8.23 -8.33
N SER A 398 -24.38 8.91 -7.28
CA SER A 398 -24.27 8.48 -5.88
C SER A 398 -24.86 7.09 -5.61
N LEU A 399 -25.82 6.62 -6.42
CA LEU A 399 -26.40 5.27 -6.32
C LEU A 399 -25.60 4.19 -7.07
N ALA A 400 -24.64 4.58 -7.91
CA ALA A 400 -23.84 3.69 -8.74
C ALA A 400 -22.36 3.63 -8.33
N LEU A 401 -22.01 4.21 -7.17
CA LEU A 401 -20.65 4.10 -6.65
C LEU A 401 -20.31 2.63 -6.37
N PRO A 402 -19.12 2.16 -6.78
CA PRO A 402 -18.65 0.83 -6.45
C PRO A 402 -18.68 0.56 -4.94
N HIS A 403 -19.00 -0.67 -4.56
CA HIS A 403 -18.92 -1.11 -3.17
C HIS A 403 -17.47 -1.06 -2.70
N VAL A 404 -17.20 -0.26 -1.66
CA VAL A 404 -15.86 -0.12 -1.08
C VAL A 404 -15.64 -1.27 -0.11
N PRO A 405 -14.62 -2.12 -0.34
CA PRO A 405 -14.34 -3.23 0.55
C PRO A 405 -13.82 -2.69 1.90
N GLU A 406 -14.05 -3.44 2.99
CA GLU A 406 -13.70 -3.02 4.36
C GLU A 406 -12.21 -2.66 4.53
N GLN A 407 -11.36 -3.26 3.70
CA GLN A 407 -9.93 -3.04 3.75
C GLN A 407 -9.47 -1.75 3.03
N CYS A 408 -10.39 -1.00 2.41
CA CYS A 408 -10.17 0.32 1.81
C CYS A 408 -11.14 1.38 2.40
N PRO A 409 -11.25 1.50 3.75
CA PRO A 409 -12.35 2.22 4.38
C PRO A 409 -12.45 3.68 3.93
N LEU A 410 -11.29 4.33 3.73
CA LEU A 410 -11.17 5.73 3.34
C LEU A 410 -11.59 6.00 1.89
N ASP A 411 -11.71 4.98 1.05
CA ASP A 411 -11.89 5.22 -0.37
C ASP A 411 -13.29 5.76 -0.69
N ARG A 412 -14.29 5.54 0.18
CA ARG A 412 -15.66 5.97 -0.11
C ARG A 412 -15.81 7.46 -0.36
N TRP A 413 -15.13 8.32 0.41
CA TRP A 413 -15.25 9.78 0.22
C TRP A 413 -14.02 10.37 -0.47
N PRO A 414 -12.81 10.37 0.14
CA PRO A 414 -11.62 10.90 -0.50
C PRO A 414 -11.37 10.39 -1.92
N VAL A 415 -11.69 9.13 -2.21
CA VAL A 415 -11.39 8.51 -3.50
C VAL A 415 -12.61 8.47 -4.41
N LEU A 416 -13.76 7.96 -3.98
CA LEU A 416 -14.91 7.80 -4.88
C LEU A 416 -15.75 9.07 -4.97
N ALA A 417 -16.24 9.59 -3.85
CA ALA A 417 -17.14 10.75 -3.87
C ALA A 417 -16.43 12.02 -4.39
N ASP A 418 -15.22 12.30 -3.91
CA ASP A 418 -14.53 13.56 -4.23
C ASP A 418 -13.99 13.59 -5.67
N THR A 419 -13.88 12.43 -6.33
CA THR A 419 -13.23 12.32 -7.64
C THR A 419 -14.18 11.92 -8.76
N LEU A 420 -15.16 11.06 -8.46
CA LEU A 420 -16.11 10.54 -9.45
C LEU A 420 -17.46 11.26 -9.40
N VAL A 421 -17.79 11.91 -8.29
CA VAL A 421 -19.11 12.51 -8.06
C VAL A 421 -19.00 14.04 -8.08
N HIS A 422 -20.04 14.72 -8.54
CA HIS A 422 -20.10 16.18 -8.51
C HIS A 422 -20.03 16.68 -7.05
N PRO A 423 -19.32 17.80 -6.74
CA PRO A 423 -19.12 18.25 -5.36
C PRO A 423 -20.42 18.37 -4.53
N ALA A 424 -21.51 18.83 -5.13
CA ALA A 424 -22.82 18.92 -4.46
C ALA A 424 -23.42 17.55 -4.09
N GLU A 425 -23.25 16.53 -4.94
CA GLU A 425 -23.66 15.15 -4.64
C GLU A 425 -22.68 14.47 -3.68
N ALA A 426 -21.39 14.82 -3.74
CA ALA A 426 -20.39 14.34 -2.78
C ALA A 426 -20.76 14.77 -1.35
N GLU A 427 -21.25 15.99 -1.15
CA GLU A 427 -21.77 16.44 0.15
C GLU A 427 -23.04 15.68 0.59
N GLU A 428 -23.93 15.29 -0.33
CA GLU A 428 -25.07 14.40 -0.01
C GLU A 428 -24.58 13.02 0.44
N VAL A 429 -23.61 12.43 -0.27
CA VAL A 429 -22.98 11.14 0.08
C VAL A 429 -22.27 11.21 1.43
N ARG A 430 -21.59 12.33 1.73
CA ARG A 430 -20.95 12.61 3.02
C ARG A 430 -22.00 12.78 4.13
N GLY A 431 -23.15 13.39 3.82
CA GLY A 431 -24.26 13.60 4.74
C GLY A 431 -25.01 12.33 5.17
N GLN A 432 -24.97 11.27 4.35
CA GLN A 432 -25.68 10.01 4.62
C GLN A 432 -25.01 9.11 5.70
N HIS A 433 -23.83 9.47 6.22
CA HIS A 433 -23.06 8.62 7.15
C HIS A 433 -22.81 9.26 8.53
N VAL A 434 -23.64 10.23 8.93
CA VAL A 434 -23.35 11.17 10.05
C VAL A 434 -23.78 10.68 11.44
N SER A 435 -24.36 9.49 11.60
CA SER A 435 -24.58 8.95 12.95
C SER A 435 -23.30 8.31 13.46
N GLY A 436 -22.49 9.06 14.22
CA GLY A 436 -21.41 8.45 14.97
C GLY A 436 -22.00 7.39 15.90
N GLN A 437 -21.67 6.12 15.62
CA GLN A 437 -22.18 5.05 16.45
C GLN A 437 -21.60 5.24 17.86
N PRO A 438 -22.44 5.20 18.91
CA PRO A 438 -21.92 5.24 20.27
C PRO A 438 -20.95 4.07 20.49
N PRO A 439 -19.97 4.19 21.40
CA PRO A 439 -19.09 3.09 21.77
C PRO A 439 -19.90 1.81 22.06
N LYS A 440 -19.48 0.69 21.47
CA LYS A 440 -20.14 -0.60 21.59
C LYS A 440 -19.76 -1.19 22.95
N ARG A 441 -20.69 -1.09 23.91
CA ARG A 441 -20.55 -1.71 25.24
C ARG A 441 -20.89 -3.18 25.19
N ARG A 442 -20.11 -4.00 25.88
CA ARG A 442 -20.24 -5.46 25.92
C ARG A 442 -21.60 -5.82 26.54
N PRO A 443 -22.52 -6.48 25.81
CA PRO A 443 -23.81 -6.87 26.37
C PRO A 443 -23.67 -7.98 27.40
N GLU A 444 -24.58 -7.99 28.38
CA GLU A 444 -24.66 -9.06 29.38
C GLU A 444 -24.89 -10.41 28.69
N GLY A 445 -24.11 -11.43 29.08
CA GLY A 445 -24.20 -12.76 28.49
C GLY A 445 -23.52 -12.92 27.12
N MET A 446 -22.77 -11.92 26.63
CA MET A 446 -21.98 -12.05 25.39
C MET A 446 -21.02 -13.24 25.47
N PRO A 447 -20.86 -14.04 24.38
CA PRO A 447 -19.87 -15.11 24.32
C PRO A 447 -18.46 -14.62 24.67
N SER A 448 -17.58 -15.50 25.15
CA SER A 448 -16.26 -15.16 25.72
C SER A 448 -15.26 -14.51 24.76
N GLY A 449 -15.66 -14.22 23.52
CA GLY A 449 -14.86 -13.51 22.54
C GLY A 449 -14.72 -12.02 22.84
N PHE A 450 -13.56 -11.44 22.52
CA PHE A 450 -13.25 -10.02 22.67
C PHE A 450 -12.25 -9.57 21.60
N VAL A 451 -12.19 -8.27 21.30
CA VAL A 451 -11.22 -7.71 20.35
C VAL A 451 -9.78 -7.94 20.82
N GLY A 452 -8.97 -8.56 19.98
CA GLY A 452 -7.59 -8.96 20.27
C GLY A 452 -7.43 -10.43 20.66
N GLN A 453 -8.52 -11.18 20.83
CA GLN A 453 -8.45 -12.62 21.08
C GLN A 453 -7.98 -13.39 19.84
N VAL A 454 -7.05 -14.32 20.03
CA VAL A 454 -6.57 -15.22 18.97
C VAL A 454 -7.35 -16.52 19.02
N VAL A 455 -7.85 -16.97 17.87
CA VAL A 455 -8.72 -18.15 17.76
C VAL A 455 -8.27 -19.07 16.63
N HIS A 456 -8.55 -20.36 16.77
CA HIS A 456 -8.51 -21.30 15.66
C HIS A 456 -9.80 -21.19 14.86
N THR A 457 -9.67 -20.96 13.54
CA THR A 457 -10.78 -20.99 12.60
C THR A 457 -11.22 -22.44 12.37
N GLU A 458 -12.38 -22.63 11.74
CA GLU A 458 -12.89 -23.99 11.42
C GLU A 458 -11.95 -24.75 10.48
N ASN A 459 -11.20 -24.03 9.66
CA ASN A 459 -10.19 -24.58 8.76
C ASN A 459 -8.85 -24.86 9.46
N GLY A 460 -8.77 -24.66 10.78
CA GLY A 460 -7.56 -24.84 11.58
C GLY A 460 -6.54 -23.69 11.45
N GLU A 461 -6.86 -22.64 10.69
CA GLU A 461 -6.02 -21.45 10.62
C GLU A 461 -6.05 -20.68 11.94
N VAL A 462 -5.03 -19.86 12.19
CA VAL A 462 -5.03 -18.94 13.33
C VAL A 462 -5.50 -17.58 12.83
N GLY A 463 -6.50 -17.01 13.50
CA GLY A 463 -7.02 -15.67 13.25
C GLY A 463 -7.13 -14.85 14.53
N CYS A 464 -7.47 -13.57 14.41
CA CYS A 464 -7.68 -12.69 15.55
C CYS A 464 -9.00 -11.93 15.42
N VAL A 465 -9.77 -11.87 16.50
CA VAL A 465 -11.00 -11.07 16.57
C VAL A 465 -10.61 -9.60 16.52
N TYR A 466 -11.09 -8.84 15.54
CA TYR A 466 -10.79 -7.40 15.45
C TYR A 466 -12.01 -6.51 15.73
N VAL A 467 -13.23 -7.02 15.51
CA VAL A 467 -14.48 -6.31 15.81
C VAL A 467 -15.56 -7.33 16.18
N TRP A 468 -16.55 -6.89 16.94
CA TRP A 468 -17.84 -7.58 17.06
C TRP A 468 -19.01 -6.59 16.88
N GLU A 469 -20.16 -7.09 16.46
CA GLU A 469 -21.37 -6.29 16.22
C GLU A 469 -22.58 -6.91 16.87
N ASN A 470 -23.42 -6.05 17.47
CA ASN A 470 -24.75 -6.44 17.89
C ASN A 470 -25.72 -6.25 16.72
N ARG A 471 -26.21 -7.36 16.16
CA ARG A 471 -27.15 -7.36 15.05
C ARG A 471 -28.54 -7.71 15.55
N SER A 472 -29.53 -7.00 15.00
CA SER A 472 -30.94 -7.33 15.13
C SER A 472 -31.45 -7.61 13.72
N GLU A 473 -31.62 -8.88 13.37
CA GLU A 473 -32.23 -9.26 12.09
C GLU A 473 -33.75 -9.18 12.18
N GLU A 474 -34.38 -8.80 11.07
CA GLU A 474 -35.83 -8.80 10.94
C GLU A 474 -36.34 -10.24 11.09
N GLY A 475 -36.99 -10.53 12.23
CA GLY A 475 -37.51 -11.86 12.57
C GLY A 475 -36.69 -12.63 13.61
N ALA A 476 -35.52 -12.14 14.01
CA ALA A 476 -34.83 -12.68 15.19
C ALA A 476 -35.55 -12.21 16.46
N SER A 477 -35.85 -13.13 17.37
CA SER A 477 -36.53 -12.80 18.64
C SER A 477 -35.66 -11.93 19.56
N GLU A 478 -34.34 -12.03 19.43
CA GLU A 478 -33.38 -11.31 20.27
C GLU A 478 -32.17 -10.83 19.44
N PRO A 479 -31.57 -9.69 19.80
CA PRO A 479 -30.29 -9.26 19.26
C PRO A 479 -29.22 -10.32 19.48
N TYR A 480 -28.32 -10.47 18.52
CA TYR A 480 -27.24 -11.46 18.60
C TYR A 480 -25.89 -10.87 18.20
N ILE A 481 -24.82 -11.47 18.71
CA ILE A 481 -23.46 -10.96 18.53
C ILE A 481 -22.72 -11.69 17.42
N VAL A 482 -22.24 -10.92 16.44
CA VAL A 482 -21.39 -11.41 15.35
C VAL A 482 -19.95 -11.00 15.61
N PHE A 483 -19.03 -11.96 15.48
CA PHE A 483 -17.59 -11.73 15.59
C PHE A 483 -16.94 -11.70 14.22
N TYR A 484 -16.03 -10.76 14.01
CA TYR A 484 -15.23 -10.64 12.80
C TYR A 484 -13.79 -11.03 13.12
N VAL A 485 -13.34 -12.11 12.49
CA VAL A 485 -12.01 -12.68 12.70
C VAL A 485 -11.16 -12.40 11.47
N LEU A 486 -10.05 -11.69 11.67
CA LEU A 486 -9.05 -11.45 10.65
C LEU A 486 -8.10 -12.66 10.59
N ALA A 487 -8.15 -13.39 9.48
CA ALA A 487 -7.36 -14.60 9.23
C ALA A 487 -6.64 -14.51 7.88
N LYS A 488 -5.76 -15.47 7.60
CA LYS A 488 -4.97 -15.49 6.35
C LYS A 488 -5.88 -15.58 5.12
N SER A 489 -7.03 -16.25 5.23
CA SER A 489 -8.06 -16.34 4.20
C SER A 489 -8.94 -15.09 4.06
N GLY A 490 -8.66 -14.03 4.81
CA GLY A 490 -9.44 -12.79 4.86
C GLY A 490 -10.28 -12.63 6.14
N THR A 491 -11.32 -11.80 6.06
CA THR A 491 -12.27 -11.60 7.17
C THR A 491 -13.29 -12.74 7.22
N ILE A 492 -13.32 -13.47 8.33
CA ILE A 492 -14.31 -14.53 8.59
C ILE A 492 -15.37 -14.01 9.56
N THR A 493 -16.63 -14.17 9.19
CA THR A 493 -17.78 -13.79 10.02
C THR A 493 -18.26 -14.99 10.82
N TYR A 494 -18.31 -14.86 12.15
CA TYR A 494 -18.79 -15.89 13.06
C TYR A 494 -20.07 -15.45 13.75
N HIS A 495 -21.15 -16.21 13.53
CA HIS A 495 -22.38 -16.08 14.31
C HIS A 495 -22.18 -16.67 15.71
N PRO A 496 -23.03 -16.32 16.71
CA PRO A 496 -22.79 -16.70 18.10
C PRO A 496 -22.60 -18.21 18.32
N ASN A 497 -23.37 -19.03 17.62
CA ASN A 497 -23.32 -20.49 17.76
C ASN A 497 -22.05 -21.10 17.15
N ASP A 498 -21.55 -20.51 16.06
CA ASP A 498 -20.34 -20.95 15.39
C ASP A 498 -19.11 -20.48 16.17
N PHE A 499 -19.15 -19.25 16.70
CA PHE A 499 -18.07 -18.72 17.53
C PHE A 499 -17.85 -19.56 18.80
N LYS A 500 -18.91 -20.10 19.42
CA LYS A 500 -18.80 -21.04 20.55
C LYS A 500 -18.01 -22.31 20.23
N ARG A 501 -17.90 -22.70 18.96
CA ARG A 501 -17.10 -23.85 18.51
C ARG A 501 -15.63 -23.49 18.27
N THR A 502 -15.33 -22.20 18.09
CA THR A 502 -13.95 -21.74 17.98
C THR A 502 -13.23 -21.97 19.31
N LYS A 503 -11.94 -22.32 19.21
CA LYS A 503 -11.09 -22.52 20.38
C LYS A 503 -10.09 -21.38 20.44
N PRO A 504 -9.83 -20.79 21.62
CA PRO A 504 -8.72 -19.88 21.78
C PRO A 504 -7.42 -20.54 21.31
N ALA A 505 -6.65 -19.82 20.50
CA ALA A 505 -5.35 -20.26 20.03
C ALA A 505 -4.26 -19.70 20.95
N ARG A 506 -3.17 -20.45 21.12
CA ARG A 506 -1.97 -19.97 21.81
C ARG A 506 -1.29 -18.90 20.95
N LEU A 507 -0.88 -17.80 21.57
CA LEU A 507 -0.23 -16.70 20.88
C LEU A 507 1.25 -16.61 21.28
N THR A 508 2.11 -17.23 20.48
CA THR A 508 3.56 -17.10 20.60
C THR A 508 4.07 -15.90 19.79
N ALA A 509 5.32 -15.48 20.04
CA ALA A 509 5.95 -14.40 19.27
C ALA A 509 6.01 -14.71 17.77
N GLU A 510 6.27 -15.97 17.40
CA GLU A 510 6.27 -16.42 16.01
C GLU A 510 4.88 -16.28 15.36
N ILE A 511 3.82 -16.66 16.08
CA ILE A 511 2.44 -16.52 15.59
C ILE A 511 2.08 -15.04 15.44
N ALA A 512 2.44 -14.19 16.41
CA ALA A 512 2.23 -12.76 16.34
C ALA A 512 2.94 -12.12 15.14
N HIS A 513 4.22 -12.45 14.93
CA HIS A 513 5.00 -12.01 13.78
C HIS A 513 4.38 -12.47 12.46
N ARG A 514 3.99 -13.74 12.37
CA ARG A 514 3.37 -14.33 11.18
C ARG A 514 2.05 -13.65 10.83
N LEU A 515 1.15 -13.50 11.81
CA LEU A 515 -0.15 -12.85 11.63
C LEU A 515 0.03 -11.42 11.13
N ARG A 516 0.92 -10.64 11.75
CA ARG A 516 1.22 -9.28 11.30
C ARG A 516 1.69 -9.23 9.84
N ARG A 517 2.58 -10.13 9.43
CA ARG A 517 3.10 -10.16 8.05
C ARG A 517 2.08 -10.64 7.03
N SER A 518 1.15 -11.52 7.43
CA SER A 518 0.16 -12.09 6.52
C SER A 518 -1.11 -11.25 6.35
N LEU A 519 -1.44 -10.39 7.32
CA LEU A 519 -2.73 -9.69 7.36
C LEU A 519 -2.57 -8.22 6.96
N LEU A 520 -3.18 -7.83 5.84
CA LEU A 520 -2.93 -6.56 5.16
C LEU A 520 -3.32 -5.29 5.96
N CYS A 521 -4.12 -5.42 7.02
CA CYS A 521 -4.56 -4.31 7.88
C CYS A 521 -4.25 -4.55 9.36
N PHE A 522 -3.34 -5.46 9.70
CA PHE A 522 -3.04 -5.79 11.10
C PHE A 522 -2.65 -4.55 11.92
N ASP A 523 -1.73 -3.75 11.38
CA ASP A 523 -1.17 -2.56 12.04
C ASP A 523 -2.22 -1.46 12.30
N ARG A 524 -3.42 -1.55 11.70
CA ARG A 524 -4.57 -0.66 12.00
C ARG A 524 -5.25 -1.04 13.31
N TYR A 525 -5.45 -2.35 13.51
CA TYR A 525 -6.31 -2.88 14.56
C TYR A 525 -5.55 -3.15 15.86
N PHE A 526 -4.24 -3.42 15.79
CA PHE A 526 -3.46 -3.79 16.97
C PHE A 526 -2.19 -2.96 17.07
N GLU A 527 -1.85 -2.57 18.30
CA GLU A 527 -0.68 -1.75 18.57
C GLU A 527 0.45 -2.52 19.26
N ASP A 528 0.09 -3.56 20.02
CA ASP A 528 1.04 -4.41 20.73
C ASP A 528 0.47 -5.82 20.93
N VAL A 529 1.23 -6.67 21.61
CA VAL A 529 0.82 -8.02 22.01
C VAL A 529 1.32 -8.31 23.43
N ILE A 530 0.45 -8.91 24.23
CA ILE A 530 0.79 -9.39 25.57
C ILE A 530 0.95 -10.90 25.45
N ILE A 531 2.16 -11.40 25.75
CA ILE A 531 2.50 -12.81 25.73
C ILE A 531 3.09 -13.14 27.12
N PRO A 532 2.26 -13.53 28.11
CA PRO A 532 2.73 -13.70 29.48
C PRO A 532 3.60 -14.96 29.65
N ARG A 533 3.51 -15.92 28.73
CA ARG A 533 4.28 -17.17 28.73
C ARG A 533 4.80 -17.49 27.32
N GLU A 534 5.98 -18.10 27.24
CA GLU A 534 6.60 -18.50 25.96
C GLU A 534 5.75 -19.49 25.14
N ASP A 535 4.96 -20.33 25.82
CA ASP A 535 4.03 -21.27 25.17
C ASP A 535 2.78 -20.59 24.60
N GLY A 536 2.62 -19.27 24.81
CA GLY A 536 1.55 -18.45 24.27
C GLY A 536 0.20 -18.59 24.99
N ILE A 537 0.14 -19.29 26.12
CA ILE A 537 -1.09 -19.37 26.94
C ILE A 537 -1.41 -17.98 27.51
N GLY A 538 -2.69 -17.58 27.41
CA GLY A 538 -3.16 -16.26 27.83
C GLY A 538 -2.68 -15.11 26.94
N GLY A 539 -1.96 -15.40 25.84
CA GLY A 539 -1.48 -14.37 24.94
C GLY A 539 -2.62 -13.73 24.13
N ARG A 540 -2.57 -12.41 23.97
CA ARG A 540 -3.58 -11.63 23.24
C ARG A 540 -2.98 -10.40 22.58
N PHE A 541 -3.64 -9.89 21.55
CA PHE A 541 -3.28 -8.60 20.98
C PHE A 541 -3.85 -7.44 21.82
N VAL A 542 -3.12 -6.32 21.82
CA VAL A 542 -3.60 -5.05 22.38
C VAL A 542 -4.29 -4.30 21.25
N PRO A 543 -5.62 -4.06 21.35
CA PRO A 543 -6.35 -3.29 20.35
C PRO A 543 -5.73 -1.90 20.24
N SER A 544 -5.70 -1.33 19.04
CA SER A 544 -5.28 0.06 18.87
C SER A 544 -6.18 1.00 19.66
N VAL A 545 -5.70 2.21 19.99
CA VAL A 545 -6.53 3.27 20.58
C VAL A 545 -7.85 3.45 19.80
N GLU A 546 -7.81 3.17 18.49
CA GLU A 546 -8.99 3.19 17.64
C GLU A 546 -10.05 2.21 18.18
N LEU A 547 -9.70 0.93 18.22
CA LEU A 547 -10.60 -0.12 18.69
C LEU A 547 -10.90 -0.03 20.19
N GLN A 548 -9.98 0.46 21.02
CA GLN A 548 -10.24 0.67 22.45
C GLN A 548 -11.37 1.69 22.66
N THR A 549 -11.48 2.71 21.83
CA THR A 549 -12.57 3.69 21.99
C THR A 549 -13.90 3.15 21.41
N ALA A 550 -13.85 2.34 20.35
CA ALA A 550 -15.02 1.68 19.78
C ALA A 550 -15.56 0.54 20.66
N HIS A 551 -14.66 -0.19 21.35
CA HIS A 551 -14.92 -1.35 22.20
C HIS A 551 -14.23 -1.18 23.57
N PRO A 552 -14.68 -0.21 24.39
CA PRO A 552 -13.97 0.21 25.61
C PRO A 552 -13.85 -0.86 26.69
N ASP A 553 -14.70 -1.88 26.67
CA ASP A 553 -14.73 -2.91 27.71
C ASP A 553 -13.78 -4.08 27.39
N ASP A 554 -13.31 -4.21 26.14
CA ASP A 554 -12.59 -5.42 25.68
C ASP A 554 -11.13 -5.45 26.13
N LEU A 555 -10.51 -4.31 26.43
CA LEU A 555 -9.13 -4.27 26.94
C LEU A 555 -9.04 -4.89 28.34
N ASP A 556 -9.95 -4.47 29.23
CA ASP A 556 -10.03 -4.97 30.61
C ASP A 556 -10.53 -6.42 30.63
N TYR A 557 -11.55 -6.74 29.82
CA TYR A 557 -12.04 -8.11 29.68
C TYR A 557 -10.93 -9.04 29.17
N GLY A 558 -10.14 -8.60 28.18
CA GLY A 558 -9.01 -9.37 27.67
C GLY A 558 -7.93 -9.60 28.73
N ALA A 559 -7.69 -8.64 29.62
CA ALA A 559 -6.76 -8.80 30.73
C ALA A 559 -7.24 -9.86 31.74
N GLN A 560 -8.51 -9.80 32.15
CA GLN A 560 -9.13 -10.80 33.02
C GLN A 560 -9.09 -12.19 32.39
N TRP A 561 -9.42 -12.29 31.10
CA TRP A 561 -9.33 -13.54 30.35
C TRP A 561 -7.90 -14.10 30.35
N THR A 562 -6.88 -13.26 30.18
CA THR A 562 -5.48 -13.68 30.28
C THR A 562 -5.16 -14.28 31.64
N GLU A 563 -5.59 -13.64 32.74
CA GLU A 563 -5.39 -14.15 34.10
C GLU A 563 -6.08 -15.51 34.31
N GLU A 564 -7.34 -15.65 33.89
CA GLU A 564 -8.10 -16.90 33.96
C GLU A 564 -7.40 -18.05 33.21
N GLN A 565 -6.84 -17.78 32.03
CA GLN A 565 -6.09 -18.79 31.26
C GLN A 565 -4.81 -19.24 31.97
N LEU A 566 -4.14 -18.33 32.68
CA LEU A 566 -2.93 -18.64 33.44
C LEU A 566 -3.26 -19.50 34.66
N GLU A 567 -4.24 -19.11 35.46
CA GLU A 567 -4.68 -19.87 36.64
C GLU A 567 -5.17 -21.28 36.26
N GLY A 568 -5.97 -21.39 35.19
CA GLY A 568 -6.45 -22.67 34.69
C GLY A 568 -5.32 -23.59 34.19
N SER A 569 -4.20 -23.02 33.76
CA SER A 569 -3.04 -23.79 33.30
C SER A 569 -2.17 -24.33 34.44
N GLU A 570 -2.12 -23.64 35.58
CA GLU A 570 -1.38 -24.08 36.77
C GLU A 570 -2.09 -25.23 37.50
N ALA A 571 -3.42 -25.26 37.41
CA ALA A 571 -4.25 -26.31 38.00
C ALA A 571 -4.11 -27.67 37.31
N ILE A 572 -3.50 -27.73 36.12
CA ILE A 572 -3.12 -28.98 35.47
C ILE A 572 -1.70 -29.29 35.96
N PRO A 573 -1.52 -30.12 37.01
CA PRO A 573 -0.19 -30.44 37.52
C PRO A 573 0.62 -30.92 36.34
N ALA A 574 1.81 -30.33 36.15
CA ALA A 574 2.74 -30.72 35.12
C ALA A 574 2.84 -32.25 35.17
N VAL A 575 2.15 -32.92 34.24
CA VAL A 575 2.21 -34.36 34.10
C VAL A 575 3.69 -34.57 33.86
N SER A 576 4.38 -35.08 34.89
CA SER A 576 5.83 -35.19 34.89
C SER A 576 6.17 -35.77 33.55
N THR A 577 6.84 -34.99 32.72
CA THR A 577 7.29 -35.42 31.41
C THR A 577 8.10 -36.67 31.70
N TRP A 578 7.46 -37.82 31.51
CA TRP A 578 8.08 -39.12 31.69
C TRP A 578 9.30 -39.03 30.81
N SER A 579 10.46 -39.04 31.45
CA SER A 579 11.74 -38.89 30.79
C SER A 579 11.79 -39.98 29.73
N GLN A 580 11.50 -39.60 28.48
CA GLN A 580 11.80 -40.49 27.38
C GLN A 580 13.31 -40.67 27.42
N PRO A 581 13.80 -41.91 27.48
CA PRO A 581 15.23 -42.15 27.45
C PRO A 581 15.78 -41.48 26.18
N PRO A 582 17.00 -40.90 26.24
CA PRO A 582 17.58 -40.21 25.12
C PRO A 582 17.59 -41.14 23.91
N VAL A 583 16.89 -40.74 22.85
CA VAL A 583 17.00 -41.39 21.54
C VAL A 583 18.41 -41.07 21.05
N THR A 584 19.32 -42.02 21.21
CA THR A 584 20.65 -41.97 20.62
C THR A 584 20.52 -41.84 19.11
N ALA A 585 21.04 -40.75 18.57
CA ALA A 585 21.07 -40.45 17.15
C ALA A 585 22.12 -41.32 16.43
N GLU A 586 21.84 -42.62 16.28
CA GLU A 586 22.58 -43.50 15.35
C GLU A 586 21.61 -44.53 14.77
N SER A 587 21.16 -44.32 13.52
CA SER A 587 20.87 -45.36 12.51
C SER A 587 19.80 -44.92 11.48
N TRP A 588 20.08 -43.91 10.66
CA TRP A 588 19.43 -43.76 9.35
C TRP A 588 20.45 -43.25 8.33
N VAL A 589 21.40 -44.11 7.98
CA VAL A 589 22.16 -44.02 6.73
C VAL A 589 21.98 -45.36 6.03
N THR A 590 20.97 -45.45 5.17
CA THR A 590 20.91 -46.47 4.11
C THR A 590 20.46 -45.80 2.83
N ASP A 591 21.39 -45.79 1.88
CA ASP A 591 21.22 -45.89 0.44
C ASP A 591 20.39 -44.83 -0.29
N LEU A 592 21.09 -43.77 -0.74
CA LEU A 592 20.73 -43.06 -1.96
C LEU A 592 21.71 -43.46 -3.08
N PRO A 593 21.24 -43.80 -4.30
CA PRO A 593 22.11 -44.17 -5.40
C PRO A 593 22.75 -42.92 -6.02
N CYS A 594 24.05 -43.00 -6.29
CA CYS A 594 24.82 -41.98 -7.02
C CYS A 594 24.21 -41.70 -8.41
N PRO A 595 24.21 -40.44 -8.87
CA PRO A 595 23.94 -40.12 -10.27
C PRO A 595 25.16 -40.50 -11.14
N PRO A 596 24.97 -40.89 -12.41
CA PRO A 596 26.08 -41.14 -13.32
C PRO A 596 26.72 -39.81 -13.72
N SER A 597 28.04 -39.81 -13.88
CA SER A 597 28.85 -38.72 -14.43
C SER A 597 29.70 -39.26 -15.57
N PRO A 598 30.26 -38.40 -16.44
CA PRO A 598 29.61 -37.50 -17.39
C PRO A 598 29.26 -38.18 -18.74
#